data_AF-A0A8S4QAW8-F1
#
_entry.id   AF-A0A8S4QAW8-F1
#
_cell.length_a   1.000
_cell.length_b   1.000
_cell.length_c   1.000
_cell.angle_alpha   90.00
_cell.angle_beta   90.00
_cell.angle_gamma   90.00
#
_symmetry.space_group_name_H-M   'P 1'
#
loop_
_entity.id
_entity.type
_entity.pdbx_description
1 polymer ?
#
loop_
_entity_poly.entity_id
_entity_poly.type
_entity_poly.pdbx_seq_one_letter_code
_entity_poly.pdbx_strand_id
1 'polypeptide(L)'
;MSCRGDVSLCVLAFLLNLPLVLGSEGYFWHVTDNHIDTLYESQQESCRDVFSTEELGIFGMPRCDCPVIFQKSFVGAMKSLGPAPEFIVWTGDMSPHVKNESAFKPESVVVASIVNVTTLIKEAFPSTKVFPALGNNDCYPKDQLQPHNSTLYTAVGGIWRDWIGDAALQTFHK
;
A
#
# COMPACT_ATOMS: atom_id res chain seq x y z
N MET A 1 -3.02 -68.96 -27.08
CA MET A 1 -3.91 -68.33 -28.07
C MET A 1 -3.59 -66.85 -28.12
N SER A 2 -3.22 -66.40 -29.31
CA SER A 2 -2.88 -65.02 -29.66
C SER A 2 -4.15 -64.17 -29.63
N CYS A 3 -4.17 -63.11 -28.82
CA CYS A 3 -5.03 -61.96 -29.07
C CYS A 3 -4.12 -60.78 -29.43
N ARG A 4 -3.85 -60.67 -30.74
CA ARG A 4 -3.63 -59.39 -31.42
C ARG A 4 -4.99 -58.69 -31.43
N GLY A 5 -5.11 -57.54 -30.77
CA GLY A 5 -6.34 -56.76 -30.73
C GLY A 5 -6.08 -55.38 -30.15
N ASP A 6 -5.99 -54.41 -31.05
CA ASP A 6 -6.16 -52.97 -30.85
C ASP A 6 -5.55 -52.30 -29.62
N VAL A 7 -4.26 -51.99 -29.74
CA VAL A 7 -3.57 -50.97 -28.91
C VAL A 7 -4.22 -49.58 -29.05
N SER A 8 -5.05 -49.37 -30.07
CA SER A 8 -5.68 -48.08 -30.38
C SER A 8 -6.79 -47.67 -29.39
N LEU A 9 -7.51 -48.62 -28.78
CA LEU A 9 -8.66 -48.30 -27.93
C LEU A 9 -8.26 -47.89 -26.49
N CYS A 10 -7.17 -48.43 -25.95
CA CYS A 10 -6.67 -48.05 -24.61
C CYS A 10 -6.06 -46.65 -24.58
N VAL A 11 -5.52 -46.16 -25.71
CA VAL A 11 -4.90 -44.83 -25.79
C VAL A 11 -5.96 -43.71 -25.78
N LEU A 12 -7.16 -43.96 -26.32
CA LEU A 12 -8.25 -42.98 -26.31
C LEU A 12 -8.86 -42.75 -24.92
N ALA A 13 -8.88 -43.75 -24.04
CA ALA A 13 -9.41 -43.61 -22.69
C ALA A 13 -8.51 -42.81 -21.74
N PHE A 14 -7.21 -42.72 -22.03
CA PHE A 14 -6.25 -41.95 -21.22
C PHE A 14 -6.26 -40.43 -21.50
N LEU A 15 -6.80 -40.00 -22.65
CA LEU A 15 -6.84 -38.58 -23.03
C LEU A 15 -8.05 -37.82 -22.45
N LEU A 16 -9.02 -38.51 -21.84
CA LEU A 16 -10.25 -37.90 -21.32
C LEU A 16 -10.22 -37.58 -19.81
N ASN A 17 -9.09 -37.83 -19.13
CA ASN A 17 -8.92 -37.58 -17.69
C ASN A 17 -7.88 -36.50 -17.37
N LEU A 18 -7.56 -35.59 -18.30
CA LEU A 18 -6.85 -34.38 -17.89
C LEU A 18 -7.82 -33.49 -17.10
N PRO A 19 -7.55 -33.19 -15.82
CA PRO A 19 -8.34 -32.19 -15.12
C PRO A 19 -8.22 -30.89 -15.89
N LEU A 20 -9.37 -30.30 -16.21
CA LEU A 20 -9.43 -28.96 -16.77
C LEU A 20 -8.80 -28.01 -15.75
N VAL A 21 -7.56 -27.57 -15.99
CA VAL A 21 -6.94 -26.50 -15.22
C VAL A 21 -7.62 -25.20 -15.67
N LEU A 22 -8.73 -24.87 -15.03
CA LEU A 22 -9.27 -23.52 -15.05
C LEU A 22 -8.27 -22.65 -14.28
N GLY A 23 -7.39 -21.96 -15.01
CA GLY A 23 -6.53 -20.95 -14.41
C GLY A 23 -7.42 -19.87 -13.78
N SER A 24 -7.27 -19.62 -12.48
CA SER A 24 -7.89 -18.47 -11.84
C SER A 24 -7.13 -17.21 -12.21
N GLU A 25 -7.83 -16.15 -12.60
CA GLU A 25 -7.24 -14.82 -12.73
C GLU A 25 -6.84 -14.29 -11.35
N GLY A 26 -5.59 -13.85 -11.22
CA GLY A 26 -5.06 -13.19 -10.03
C GLY A 26 -5.15 -11.67 -10.15
N TYR A 27 -5.34 -10.99 -9.01
CA TYR A 27 -5.41 -9.53 -8.96
C TYR A 27 -4.53 -9.00 -7.84
N PHE A 28 -3.98 -7.80 -8.05
CA PHE A 28 -3.26 -7.04 -7.03
C PHE A 28 -3.68 -5.57 -7.09
N TRP A 29 -3.58 -4.89 -5.95
CA TRP A 29 -3.72 -3.42 -5.92
C TRP A 29 -2.34 -2.79 -6.08
N HIS A 30 -2.27 -1.68 -6.81
CA HIS A 30 -1.17 -0.74 -6.75
C HIS A 30 -1.68 0.59 -6.21
N VAL A 31 -1.11 1.02 -5.10
CA VAL A 31 -1.46 2.26 -4.38
C VAL A 31 -0.21 3.12 -4.24
N THR A 32 -0.38 4.44 -4.27
CA THR A 32 0.72 5.41 -4.16
C THR A 32 0.21 6.77 -3.67
N ASP A 33 1.11 7.63 -3.21
CA ASP A 33 0.90 9.07 -3.00
C ASP A 33 -0.33 9.38 -2.12
N ASN A 34 -0.40 8.73 -0.96
CA ASN A 34 -1.52 8.92 -0.04
C ASN A 34 -1.57 10.34 0.53
N HIS A 35 -0.41 10.94 0.82
CA HIS A 35 -0.27 12.26 1.45
C HIS A 35 -1.38 12.54 2.48
N ILE A 36 -1.34 11.85 3.62
CA ILE A 36 -2.34 11.99 4.65
C ILE A 36 -2.13 13.32 5.39
N ASP A 37 -3.13 14.20 5.30
CA ASP A 37 -3.20 15.45 6.03
C ASP A 37 -4.08 15.29 7.28
N THR A 38 -3.43 15.22 8.44
CA THR A 38 -4.12 15.15 9.74
C THR A 38 -4.57 16.53 10.23
N LEU A 39 -4.18 17.61 9.55
CA LEU A 39 -4.52 19.01 9.84
C LEU A 39 -5.45 19.61 8.77
N TYR A 40 -6.04 18.78 7.91
CA TYR A 40 -6.88 19.22 6.80
C TYR A 40 -8.01 20.17 7.23
N GLU A 41 -8.68 19.90 8.35
CA GLU A 41 -9.79 20.72 8.84
C GLU A 41 -9.35 22.14 9.24
N SER A 42 -8.14 22.30 9.78
CA SER A 42 -7.57 23.61 10.08
C SER A 42 -6.92 24.26 8.85
N GLN A 43 -6.84 23.53 7.73
CA GLN A 43 -6.25 23.95 6.45
C GLN A 43 -4.81 24.45 6.61
N GLN A 44 -4.11 23.94 7.61
CA GLN A 44 -2.81 24.43 8.01
C GLN A 44 -1.71 23.75 7.19
N GLU A 45 -0.88 24.57 6.54
CA GLU A 45 0.36 24.20 5.83
C GLU A 45 0.22 23.36 4.56
N SER A 46 -0.55 22.27 4.59
CA SER A 46 -0.71 21.33 3.47
C SER A 46 -1.71 21.82 2.41
N CYS A 47 -2.71 22.60 2.83
CA CYS A 47 -3.54 23.37 1.92
C CYS A 47 -2.79 24.62 1.41
N ARG A 48 -2.69 24.75 0.08
CA ARG A 48 -2.09 25.93 -0.56
C ARG A 48 -3.03 27.14 -0.54
N ASP A 49 -4.32 26.88 -0.65
CA ASP A 49 -5.39 27.87 -0.67
C ASP A 49 -6.21 27.77 0.63
N VAL A 50 -6.98 28.82 0.95
CA VAL A 50 -7.87 28.85 2.11
C VAL A 50 -9.30 28.84 1.61
N PHE A 51 -10.07 27.86 2.06
CA PHE A 51 -11.47 27.64 1.76
C PHE A 51 -12.33 28.07 2.96
N SER A 52 -13.53 28.57 2.68
CA SER A 52 -14.53 28.76 3.74
C SER A 52 -15.00 27.42 4.30
N THR A 53 -15.64 27.44 5.47
CA THR A 53 -16.21 26.25 6.10
C THR A 53 -17.26 25.56 5.24
N GLU A 54 -18.01 26.33 4.46
CA GLU A 54 -19.04 25.86 3.55
C GLU A 54 -18.46 25.22 2.28
N GLU A 55 -17.27 25.64 1.87
CA GLU A 55 -16.56 25.11 0.70
C GLU A 55 -15.71 23.89 1.02
N LEU A 56 -15.25 23.76 2.27
CA LEU A 56 -14.32 22.70 2.67
C LEU A 56 -15.01 21.33 2.61
N GLY A 57 -14.74 20.60 1.52
CA GLY A 57 -15.27 19.26 1.30
C GLY A 57 -14.72 18.26 2.32
N ILE A 58 -15.60 17.43 2.90
CA ILE A 58 -15.20 16.44 3.90
C ILE A 58 -14.18 15.42 3.36
N PHE A 59 -14.17 15.15 2.06
CA PHE A 59 -13.26 14.20 1.43
C PHE A 59 -12.02 14.84 0.80
N GLY A 60 -11.81 16.14 0.99
CA GLY A 60 -10.69 16.86 0.41
C GLY A 60 -11.12 18.01 -0.49
N MET A 61 -10.15 18.86 -0.80
CA MET A 61 -10.26 19.98 -1.74
C MET A 61 -9.04 19.97 -2.66
N PRO A 62 -9.17 20.43 -3.92
CA PRO A 62 -8.02 20.66 -4.77
C PRO A 62 -6.99 21.53 -4.06
N ARG A 63 -5.69 21.24 -4.29
CA ARG A 63 -4.57 22.00 -3.72
C ARG A 63 -4.41 21.88 -2.19
N CYS A 64 -5.04 20.87 -1.59
CA CYS A 64 -4.71 20.29 -0.29
C CYS A 64 -4.25 18.85 -0.48
N ASP A 65 -3.51 18.30 0.49
CA ASP A 65 -3.34 16.86 0.59
C ASP A 65 -4.59 16.20 1.24
N CYS A 66 -4.60 14.87 1.34
CA CYS A 66 -5.81 14.09 1.57
C CYS A 66 -6.17 13.97 3.05
N PRO A 67 -7.41 14.32 3.46
CA PRO A 67 -7.83 14.13 4.84
C PRO A 67 -7.88 12.65 5.23
N VAL A 68 -7.77 12.39 6.53
CA VAL A 68 -7.86 11.02 7.11
C VAL A 68 -9.13 10.29 6.68
N ILE A 69 -10.27 10.99 6.56
CA ILE A 69 -11.55 10.38 6.16
C ILE A 69 -11.55 9.94 4.69
N PHE A 70 -10.83 10.66 3.80
CA PHE A 70 -10.62 10.21 2.42
C PHE A 70 -9.83 8.91 2.41
N GLN A 71 -8.73 8.83 3.17
CA GLN A 71 -7.91 7.61 3.24
C GLN A 71 -8.71 6.39 3.73
N LYS A 72 -9.54 6.58 4.76
CA LYS A 72 -10.47 5.54 5.25
C LYS A 72 -11.45 5.09 4.16
N SER A 73 -12.06 6.05 3.45
CA SER A 73 -12.98 5.76 2.35
C SER A 73 -12.29 5.05 1.19
N PHE A 74 -11.08 5.47 0.83
CA PHE A 74 -10.29 4.91 -0.25
C PHE A 74 -9.92 3.44 0.01
N VAL A 75 -9.36 3.14 1.18
CA VAL A 75 -9.02 1.76 1.55
C VAL A 75 -10.28 0.90 1.70
N GLY A 76 -11.39 1.47 2.21
CA GLY A 76 -12.69 0.81 2.23
C GLY A 76 -13.19 0.46 0.82
N ALA A 77 -13.02 1.37 -0.15
CA ALA A 77 -13.36 1.13 -1.55
C ALA A 77 -12.53 -0.02 -2.14
N MET A 78 -11.21 -0.02 -1.94
CA MET A 78 -10.33 -1.12 -2.38
C MET A 78 -10.83 -2.48 -1.90
N LYS A 79 -11.31 -2.56 -0.66
CA LYS A 79 -11.86 -3.80 -0.08
C LYS A 79 -13.19 -4.22 -0.72
N SER A 80 -13.97 -3.27 -1.22
CA SER A 80 -15.32 -3.50 -1.76
C SER A 80 -15.39 -3.75 -3.27
N LEU A 81 -14.39 -3.30 -4.03
CA LEU A 81 -14.45 -3.21 -5.50
C LEU A 81 -14.13 -4.54 -6.23
N GLY A 82 -13.71 -5.58 -5.52
CA GLY A 82 -13.33 -6.83 -6.15
C GLY A 82 -13.04 -7.97 -5.17
N PRO A 83 -12.58 -9.13 -5.68
CA PRO A 83 -12.10 -10.21 -4.83
C PRO A 83 -10.90 -9.75 -3.99
N ALA A 84 -10.59 -10.50 -2.93
CA ALA A 84 -9.39 -10.24 -2.15
C ALA A 84 -8.14 -10.35 -3.06
N PRO A 85 -7.28 -9.33 -3.10
CA PRO A 85 -6.08 -9.36 -3.92
C PRO A 85 -5.07 -10.37 -3.36
N GLU A 86 -4.24 -10.94 -4.23
CA GLU A 86 -3.15 -11.83 -3.82
C GLU A 86 -2.08 -11.06 -3.03
N PHE A 87 -1.84 -9.81 -3.40
CA PHE A 87 -0.94 -8.88 -2.72
C PHE A 87 -1.28 -7.42 -3.04
N ILE A 88 -0.64 -6.49 -2.34
CA ILE A 88 -0.72 -5.06 -2.60
C ILE A 88 0.70 -4.53 -2.83
N VAL A 89 0.89 -3.72 -3.87
CA VAL A 89 2.09 -2.92 -4.08
C VAL A 89 1.78 -1.51 -3.61
N TRP A 90 2.61 -0.96 -2.73
CA TRP A 90 2.40 0.37 -2.17
C TRP A 90 3.67 1.22 -2.30
N THR A 91 3.65 2.23 -3.17
CA THR A 91 4.87 2.92 -3.61
C THR A 91 5.16 4.23 -2.90
N GLY A 92 4.65 4.40 -1.66
CA GLY A 92 5.11 5.46 -0.77
C GLY A 92 4.33 6.78 -0.88
N ASP A 93 4.96 7.85 -0.39
CA ASP A 93 4.46 9.22 -0.28
C ASP A 93 3.23 9.33 0.62
N MET A 94 3.41 8.90 1.88
CA MET A 94 2.39 8.93 2.92
C MET A 94 2.27 10.28 3.61
N SER A 95 3.39 10.93 3.89
CA SER A 95 3.38 12.16 4.68
C SER A 95 3.00 13.37 3.84
N PRO A 96 2.36 14.40 4.42
CA PRO A 96 1.84 15.53 3.66
C PRO A 96 2.97 16.42 3.14
N HIS A 97 2.67 17.23 2.15
CA HIS A 97 3.42 18.43 1.82
C HIS A 97 3.09 19.51 2.86
N VAL A 98 4.09 20.20 3.40
CA VAL A 98 3.89 21.35 4.30
C VAL A 98 4.86 22.47 3.90
N LYS A 99 4.55 23.72 4.23
CA LYS A 99 5.45 24.85 3.92
C LYS A 99 6.59 24.93 4.94
N ASN A 100 6.29 24.72 6.21
CA ASN A 100 7.25 24.71 7.30
C ASN A 100 7.47 23.29 7.85
N GLU A 101 8.38 22.55 7.21
CA GLU A 101 8.69 21.15 7.56
C GLU A 101 9.20 20.98 8.99
N SER A 102 10.03 21.90 9.50
CA SER A 102 10.61 21.75 10.84
C SER A 102 9.57 21.85 11.96
N ALA A 103 8.51 22.64 11.75
CA ALA A 103 7.43 22.78 12.71
C ALA A 103 6.30 21.75 12.52
N PHE A 104 5.98 21.38 11.27
CA PHE A 104 4.76 20.61 10.96
C PHE A 104 5.01 19.22 10.37
N LYS A 105 6.22 18.92 9.93
CA LYS A 105 6.61 17.61 9.41
C LYS A 105 8.00 17.17 9.90
N PRO A 106 8.30 17.21 11.22
CA PRO A 106 9.49 16.53 11.73
C PRO A 106 9.39 15.00 11.51
N GLU A 107 10.50 14.27 11.66
CA GLU A 107 10.54 12.80 11.45
C GLU A 107 9.44 12.05 12.21
N SER A 108 9.05 12.50 13.40
CA SER A 108 7.95 11.90 14.17
C SER A 108 6.60 11.98 13.45
N VAL A 109 6.31 13.07 12.76
CA VAL A 109 5.08 13.24 11.96
C VAL A 109 5.14 12.41 10.69
N VAL A 110 6.31 12.29 10.07
CA VAL A 110 6.53 11.39 8.93
C VAL A 110 6.21 9.95 9.34
N VAL A 111 6.83 9.46 10.42
CA VAL A 111 6.58 8.10 10.94
C VAL A 111 5.11 7.92 11.33
N ALA A 112 4.48 8.91 11.98
CA ALA A 112 3.05 8.84 12.30
C ALA A 112 2.16 8.73 11.05
N SER A 113 2.51 9.42 9.96
CA SER A 113 1.79 9.32 8.69
C SER A 113 1.88 7.90 8.11
N ILE A 114 3.08 7.30 8.15
CA ILE A 114 3.31 5.91 7.74
C ILE A 114 2.51 4.94 8.59
N VAL A 115 2.48 5.13 9.92
CA VAL A 115 1.68 4.33 10.85
C VAL A 115 0.19 4.42 10.52
N ASN A 116 -0.33 5.64 10.29
CA ASN A 116 -1.74 5.84 9.99
C ASN A 116 -2.16 5.07 8.73
N VAL A 117 -1.46 5.25 7.61
CA VAL A 117 -1.83 4.56 6.37
C VAL A 117 -1.59 3.05 6.47
N THR A 118 -0.48 2.63 7.10
CA THR A 118 -0.21 1.21 7.35
C THR A 118 -1.33 0.56 8.15
N THR A 119 -1.84 1.23 9.17
CA THR A 119 -2.93 0.73 10.03
C THR A 119 -4.21 0.55 9.24
N LEU A 120 -4.59 1.55 8.44
CA LEU A 120 -5.78 1.46 7.57
C LEU A 120 -5.69 0.25 6.61
N ILE A 121 -4.53 0.03 5.99
CA ILE A 121 -4.31 -1.11 5.10
C ILE A 121 -4.38 -2.44 5.86
N LYS A 122 -3.70 -2.55 7.02
CA LYS A 122 -3.74 -3.78 7.85
C LYS A 122 -5.16 -4.10 8.33
N GLU A 123 -5.95 -3.10 8.71
CA GLU A 123 -7.35 -3.29 9.14
C GLU A 123 -8.25 -3.77 7.99
N ALA A 124 -8.06 -3.22 6.79
CA ALA A 124 -8.85 -3.62 5.63
C ALA A 124 -8.44 -4.99 5.06
N PHE A 125 -7.13 -5.27 5.07
CA PHE A 125 -6.50 -6.43 4.43
C PHE A 125 -5.57 -7.19 5.42
N PRO A 126 -6.11 -7.76 6.51
CA PRO A 126 -5.31 -8.32 7.60
C PRO A 126 -4.48 -9.55 7.22
N SER A 127 -4.81 -10.22 6.13
CA SER A 127 -4.14 -11.43 5.65
C SER A 127 -3.43 -11.25 4.30
N THR A 128 -3.40 -10.04 3.77
CA THR A 128 -2.80 -9.76 2.45
C THR A 128 -1.36 -9.29 2.62
N LYS A 129 -0.46 -9.85 1.81
CA LYS A 129 0.93 -9.40 1.76
C LYS A 129 1.00 -8.02 1.10
N VAL A 130 1.72 -7.10 1.71
CA VAL A 130 2.00 -5.78 1.13
C VAL A 130 3.48 -5.67 0.81
N PHE A 131 3.80 -5.12 -0.36
CA PHE A 131 5.15 -4.77 -0.80
C PHE A 131 5.28 -3.25 -0.79
N PRO A 132 5.68 -2.67 0.36
CA PRO A 132 5.82 -1.22 0.49
C PRO A 132 7.16 -0.72 -0.03
N ALA A 133 7.18 0.51 -0.51
CA ALA A 133 8.37 1.31 -0.75
C ALA A 133 8.22 2.68 -0.06
N LEU A 134 9.34 3.30 0.28
CA LEU A 134 9.37 4.69 0.74
C LEU A 134 9.38 5.62 -0.46
N GLY A 135 8.55 6.67 -0.39
CA GLY A 135 8.60 7.78 -1.34
C GLY A 135 9.56 8.88 -0.87
N ASN A 136 9.77 9.89 -1.71
CA ASN A 136 10.67 11.00 -1.40
C ASN A 136 10.14 11.88 -0.27
N ASN A 137 8.83 11.94 -0.06
CA ASN A 137 8.23 12.67 1.06
C ASN A 137 8.31 11.90 2.38
N ASP A 138 8.57 10.60 2.39
CA ASP A 138 8.56 9.75 3.58
C ASP A 138 9.84 9.83 4.42
N CYS A 139 10.49 10.99 4.41
CA CYS A 139 11.63 11.30 5.25
C CYS A 139 11.58 12.76 5.70
N TYR A 140 12.40 13.08 6.70
CA TYR A 140 12.65 14.44 7.13
C TYR A 140 14.16 14.71 7.19
N PRO A 141 14.64 15.80 6.58
CA PRO A 141 13.94 16.66 5.61
C PRO A 141 13.49 15.85 4.39
N LYS A 142 12.41 16.25 3.71
CA LYS A 142 11.96 15.52 2.51
C LYS A 142 13.06 15.46 1.44
N ASP A 143 13.00 14.46 0.57
CA ASP A 143 13.96 14.17 -0.49
C ASP A 143 15.37 13.79 0.01
N GLN A 144 15.60 13.72 1.34
CA GLN A 144 16.90 13.42 1.95
C GLN A 144 16.94 12.01 2.56
N LEU A 145 16.42 11.01 1.84
CA LEU A 145 16.58 9.60 2.22
C LEU A 145 18.09 9.26 2.31
N GLN A 146 18.49 8.64 3.42
CA GLN A 146 19.89 8.37 3.70
C GLN A 146 20.36 7.11 2.95
N PRO A 147 21.60 7.07 2.43
CA PRO A 147 22.15 5.88 1.76
C PRO A 147 22.67 4.82 2.73
N HIS A 148 22.42 5.01 4.03
CA HIS A 148 22.82 4.13 5.12
C HIS A 148 21.67 4.01 6.13
N ASN A 149 21.78 3.05 7.06
CA ASN A 149 20.84 2.94 8.18
C ASN A 149 20.52 4.27 8.87
N SER A 150 19.27 4.46 9.25
CA SER A 150 18.75 5.67 9.90
C SER A 150 17.69 5.32 10.95
N THR A 151 17.37 6.29 11.82
CA THR A 151 16.27 6.18 12.77
C THR A 151 14.94 5.92 12.05
N LEU A 152 14.72 6.60 10.93
CA LEU A 152 13.59 6.39 10.02
C LEU A 152 13.51 4.92 9.55
N TYR A 153 14.58 4.35 8.98
CA TYR A 153 14.55 2.98 8.46
C TYR A 153 14.32 1.95 9.56
N THR A 154 14.91 2.18 10.75
CA THR A 154 14.67 1.32 11.91
C THR A 154 13.20 1.37 12.34
N ALA A 155 12.60 2.56 12.40
CA ALA A 155 11.20 2.73 12.78
C ALA A 155 10.24 2.10 11.75
N VAL A 156 10.42 2.43 10.47
CA VAL A 156 9.58 1.93 9.36
C VAL A 156 9.74 0.43 9.16
N GLY A 157 10.97 -0.09 9.25
CA GLY A 157 11.24 -1.53 9.21
C GLY A 157 10.50 -2.28 10.32
N GLY A 158 10.43 -1.70 11.53
CA GLY A 158 9.63 -2.23 12.63
C GLY A 158 8.12 -2.26 12.32
N ILE A 159 7.58 -1.17 11.75
CA ILE A 159 6.16 -1.05 11.38
C ILE A 159 5.76 -2.09 10.30
N TRP A 160 6.63 -2.27 9.30
CA TRP A 160 6.39 -3.16 8.15
C TRP A 160 6.91 -4.58 8.34
N ARG A 161 7.46 -4.94 9.50
CA ARG A 161 8.10 -6.23 9.74
C ARG A 161 7.23 -7.43 9.35
N ASP A 162 5.94 -7.40 9.69
CA ASP A 162 4.99 -8.48 9.34
C ASP A 162 4.82 -8.63 7.82
N TRP A 163 4.93 -7.51 7.10
CA TRP A 163 4.79 -7.47 5.65
C TRP A 163 6.07 -7.83 4.92
N ILE A 164 7.24 -7.41 5.37
CA ILE A 164 8.49 -7.65 4.62
C ILE A 164 9.25 -8.89 5.10
N GLY A 165 9.07 -9.28 6.37
CA GLY A 165 9.76 -10.41 7.00
C GLY A 165 11.22 -10.12 7.35
N ASP A 166 11.82 -10.99 8.18
CA ASP A 166 13.14 -10.77 8.76
C ASP A 166 14.28 -10.68 7.72
N ALA A 167 14.18 -11.42 6.61
CA ALA A 167 15.19 -11.40 5.56
C ALA A 167 15.25 -10.04 4.83
N ALA A 168 14.08 -9.50 4.43
CA ALA A 168 14.02 -8.19 3.78
C ALA A 168 14.32 -7.06 4.77
N LEU A 169 13.96 -7.22 6.05
CA LEU A 169 14.29 -6.26 7.11
C LEU A 169 15.81 -6.00 7.22
N GLN A 170 16.63 -7.03 7.02
CA GLN A 170 18.09 -6.90 7.05
C GLN A 170 18.64 -5.98 5.96
N THR A 171 17.99 -5.93 4.79
CA THR A 171 18.39 -5.03 3.70
C THR A 171 17.67 -3.69 3.75
N PHE A 172 16.48 -3.63 4.34
CA PHE A 172 15.72 -2.39 4.53
C PHE A 172 16.45 -1.40 5.47
N HIS A 173 17.19 -1.91 6.45
CA HIS A 173 18.00 -1.09 7.35
C HIS A 173 19.37 -0.70 6.77
N LYS A 174 19.75 -1.14 5.57
CA LYS A 174 21.11 -0.91 5.06
C LYS A 174 21.28 0.45 4.43
#